data_AF-H3BBA3-F1
#
_entry.id   AF-H3BBA3-F1
#
_cell.length_a   1.000
_cell.length_b   1.000
_cell.length_c   1.000
_cell.angle_alpha   90.00
_cell.angle_beta   90.00
_cell.angle_gamma   90.00
#
_symmetry.space_group_name_H-M   'P 1'
#
loop_
_entity.id
_entity.type
_entity.pdbx_description
1 polymer ?
#
loop_
_entity_poly.entity_id
_entity_poly.type
_entity_poly.pdbx_seq_one_letter_code
_entity_poly.pdbx_strand_id
1 'polypeptide(L)'
;MMPHGWCGMSPRTGTQVAGLYMIMVCILYIVFETGHLKRARVFINGTEEGEIRDQVLIILLYYYIALISASVTLLVCIMLLISCMKNHYKGVLAYIIWQILYDILNSVLLGLTESTLKKVDYYVSTIEWIGLGFRIAMDCFWLPYAIVFCMELYELDTKG
;
A
#
# COMPACT_ATOMS: atom_id res chain seq x y z
N MET A 1 22.49 -5.65 19.13
CA MET A 1 21.45 -4.68 18.68
C MET A 1 21.99 -3.28 18.88
N MET A 2 21.88 -2.39 17.88
CA MET A 2 22.45 -1.05 17.96
C MET A 2 21.73 -0.24 19.05
N PRO A 3 22.43 0.23 20.11
CA PRO A 3 21.81 0.82 21.30
C PRO A 3 21.10 2.17 21.04
N HIS A 4 21.27 2.77 19.85
CA HIS A 4 20.70 4.07 19.48
C HIS A 4 19.80 4.05 18.24
N GLY A 5 19.42 2.85 17.76
CA GLY A 5 18.56 2.69 16.59
C GLY A 5 19.18 3.22 15.29
N TRP A 6 18.42 3.17 14.19
CA TRP A 6 18.82 3.73 12.90
C TRP A 6 18.31 5.19 12.81
N CYS A 7 19.12 6.10 12.25
CA CYS A 7 18.83 7.54 12.20
C CYS A 7 18.49 8.21 13.56
N GLY A 8 18.99 7.67 14.68
CA GLY A 8 18.71 8.20 16.02
C GLY A 8 17.29 7.95 16.53
N MET A 9 16.49 7.12 15.84
CA MET A 9 15.14 6.74 16.24
C MET A 9 15.12 5.35 16.86
N SER A 10 14.39 5.19 17.97
CA SER A 10 14.11 3.86 18.52
C SER A 10 13.27 3.02 17.54
N PRO A 11 13.40 1.68 17.53
CA PRO A 11 12.58 0.81 16.68
C PRO A 11 11.07 1.06 16.85
N ARG A 12 10.61 1.31 18.08
CA ARG A 12 9.23 1.67 18.38
C ARG A 12 8.80 2.97 17.69
N THR A 13 9.59 4.03 17.84
CA THR A 13 9.29 5.33 17.22
C THR A 13 9.30 5.22 15.69
N GLY A 14 10.29 4.52 15.12
CA GLY A 14 10.36 4.28 13.68
C GLY A 14 9.14 3.52 13.16
N THR A 15 8.66 2.52 13.89
CA THR A 15 7.45 1.75 13.54
C THR A 15 6.18 2.60 13.60
N GLN A 16 6.05 3.48 14.60
CA GLN A 16 4.92 4.40 14.69
C GLN A 16 4.90 5.41 13.52
N VAL A 17 6.06 5.97 13.19
CA VAL A 17 6.20 6.89 12.05
C VAL A 17 5.93 6.17 10.74
N ALA A 18 6.39 4.93 10.57
CA ALA A 18 6.06 4.09 9.41
C ALA A 18 4.55 3.91 9.23
N GLY A 19 3.84 3.59 10.32
CA GLY A 19 2.37 3.49 10.31
C GLY A 19 1.67 4.79 9.92
N LEU A 20 2.13 5.93 10.47
CA LEU A 20 1.57 7.26 10.13
C LEU A 20 1.86 7.65 8.68
N TYR A 21 3.09 7.41 8.21
CA TYR A 21 3.48 7.59 6.81
C TYR A 21 2.57 6.79 5.89
N MET A 22 2.34 5.52 6.19
CA MET A 22 1.52 4.65 5.35
C MET A 22 0.05 5.08 5.36
N ILE A 23 -0.48 5.56 6.48
CA ILE A 23 -1.83 6.17 6.54
C ILE A 23 -1.92 7.36 5.58
N MET A 24 -0.93 8.27 5.63
CA MET A 24 -0.90 9.44 4.75
C MET A 24 -0.85 9.03 3.27
N VAL A 25 0.02 8.07 2.93
CA VAL A 25 0.14 7.55 1.56
C VAL A 25 -1.15 6.89 1.10
N CYS A 26 -1.79 6.07 1.93
CA CYS A 26 -3.06 5.43 1.57
C CYS A 26 -4.18 6.45 1.36
N ILE A 27 -4.28 7.49 2.19
CA ILE A 27 -5.27 8.57 1.99
C ILE A 27 -5.02 9.27 0.65
N LEU A 28 -3.78 9.65 0.36
CA LEU A 28 -3.42 10.29 -0.90
C LEU A 28 -3.73 9.39 -2.10
N TYR A 29 -3.41 8.11 -1.99
CA TYR A 29 -3.68 7.10 -3.01
C TYR A 29 -5.18 6.94 -3.28
N ILE A 30 -6.01 6.85 -2.23
CA ILE A 30 -7.47 6.76 -2.38
C ILE A 30 -8.04 8.01 -3.08
N VAL A 31 -7.58 9.21 -2.70
CA VAL A 31 -8.03 10.46 -3.33
C VAL A 31 -7.64 10.51 -4.80
N PHE A 32 -6.42 10.10 -5.13
CA PHE A 32 -5.95 10.03 -6.51
C PHE A 32 -6.77 9.02 -7.32
N GLU A 33 -6.89 7.79 -6.82
CA GLU A 33 -7.57 6.69 -7.52
C GLU A 33 -9.06 6.94 -7.73
N THR A 34 -9.75 7.52 -6.75
CA THR A 34 -11.16 7.92 -6.93
C THR A 34 -11.32 8.96 -8.04
N GLY A 35 -10.34 9.87 -8.21
CA GLY A 35 -10.30 10.81 -9.32
C GLY A 35 -10.10 10.13 -10.68
N HIS A 36 -9.20 9.15 -10.76
CA HIS A 36 -8.97 8.33 -11.97
C HIS A 36 -10.21 7.52 -12.34
N LEU A 37 -10.80 6.84 -11.36
CA LEU A 37 -12.03 6.06 -11.51
C LEU A 37 -13.21 6.90 -12.01
N LYS A 38 -13.37 8.12 -11.48
CA LYS A 38 -14.44 9.04 -11.93
C LYS A 38 -14.28 9.41 -13.40
N ARG A 39 -13.05 9.71 -13.84
CA ARG A 39 -12.77 10.02 -15.25
C ARG A 39 -13.01 8.81 -16.17
N ALA A 40 -12.52 7.63 -15.76
CA ALA A 40 -12.73 6.39 -16.51
C ALA A 40 -14.22 6.07 -16.67
N ARG A 41 -15.03 6.24 -15.62
CA ARG A 41 -16.48 6.02 -15.70
C ARG A 41 -17.19 6.96 -16.68
N VAL A 42 -16.81 8.24 -16.72
CA VAL A 42 -17.40 9.20 -17.67
C VAL A 42 -17.09 8.81 -19.12
N PHE A 43 -15.87 8.33 -19.38
CA PHE A 43 -15.46 7.86 -20.70
C PHE A 43 -16.27 6.64 -21.16
N ILE A 44 -16.52 5.67 -20.27
CA ILE A 44 -17.34 4.47 -20.57
C ILE A 44 -18.77 4.85 -20.92
N ASN A 45 -19.39 5.74 -20.14
CA ASN A 45 -20.78 6.14 -20.36
C ASN A 45 -21.00 6.85 -21.71
N GLY A 46 -19.92 7.36 -22.33
CA GLY A 46 -19.96 7.97 -23.66
C GLY A 46 -19.54 7.03 -24.81
N THR A 47 -19.19 5.77 -24.53
CA THR A 47 -18.67 4.82 -25.54
C THR A 47 -19.70 3.71 -25.80
N GLU A 48 -20.19 3.57 -27.04
CA GLU A 48 -21.28 2.63 -27.39
C GLU A 48 -20.81 1.23 -27.85
N GLU A 49 -19.51 1.01 -28.10
CA GLU A 49 -19.02 -0.24 -28.72
C GLU A 49 -18.57 -1.32 -27.71
N GLY A 50 -19.00 -2.56 -27.95
CA GLY A 50 -18.93 -3.68 -27.00
C GLY A 50 -17.54 -4.18 -26.62
N GLU A 51 -16.57 -4.23 -27.54
CA GLU A 51 -15.23 -4.79 -27.25
C GLU A 51 -14.36 -3.81 -26.45
N ILE A 52 -14.44 -2.51 -26.76
CA ILE A 52 -13.79 -1.44 -26.00
C ILE A 52 -14.39 -1.38 -24.59
N ARG A 53 -15.71 -1.52 -24.48
CA ARG A 53 -16.42 -1.51 -23.20
C ARG A 53 -15.97 -2.62 -22.25
N ASP A 54 -15.75 -3.84 -22.75
CA ASP A 54 -15.30 -4.96 -21.92
C ASP A 54 -13.89 -4.73 -21.36
N GLN A 55 -12.97 -4.19 -22.18
CA GLN A 55 -11.61 -3.87 -21.73
C GLN A 55 -11.59 -2.75 -20.69
N VAL A 56 -12.43 -1.72 -20.86
CA VAL A 56 -12.52 -0.63 -19.89
C VAL A 56 -13.19 -1.09 -18.58
N LEU A 57 -14.13 -2.04 -18.63
CA LEU A 57 -14.75 -2.62 -17.44
C LEU A 57 -13.74 -3.44 -16.61
N ILE A 58 -12.81 -4.14 -17.26
CA ILE A 58 -11.69 -4.82 -16.61
C ILE A 58 -10.77 -3.80 -15.93
N ILE A 59 -10.44 -2.69 -16.60
CA ILE A 59 -9.63 -1.61 -16.02
C ILE A 59 -10.31 -1.02 -14.77
N LEU A 60 -11.63 -0.77 -14.81
CA LEU A 60 -12.37 -0.33 -13.62
C LEU A 60 -12.27 -1.34 -12.47
N LEU A 61 -12.36 -2.63 -12.76
CA LEU A 61 -12.24 -3.66 -11.73
C LEU A 61 -10.88 -3.60 -11.04
N TYR A 62 -9.79 -3.39 -11.78
CA TYR A 62 -8.45 -3.21 -11.21
C TYR A 62 -8.38 -2.01 -10.28
N TYR A 63 -8.95 -0.86 -10.69
CA TYR A 63 -9.03 0.32 -9.84
C TYR A 63 -9.87 0.09 -8.56
N TYR A 64 -10.96 -0.67 -8.65
CA TYR A 64 -11.74 -1.05 -7.47
C TYR A 64 -10.96 -1.95 -6.51
N ILE A 65 -10.24 -2.95 -7.03
CA ILE A 65 -9.39 -3.82 -6.20
C ILE A 65 -8.29 -2.99 -5.52
N ALA A 66 -7.66 -2.08 -6.26
CA ALA A 66 -6.68 -1.15 -5.71
C ALA A 66 -7.26 -0.30 -4.58
N LEU A 67 -8.46 0.27 -4.76
CA LEU A 67 -9.13 1.08 -3.74
C LEU A 67 -9.47 0.29 -2.47
N ILE A 68 -9.99 -0.94 -2.64
CA ILE A 68 -10.29 -1.85 -1.53
C ILE A 68 -9.00 -2.18 -0.79
N SER A 69 -7.93 -2.52 -1.51
CA SER A 69 -6.64 -2.85 -0.90
C SER A 69 -6.10 -1.69 -0.07
N ALA A 70 -6.16 -0.45 -0.56
CA ALA A 70 -5.73 0.74 0.17
C ALA A 70 -6.59 1.00 1.42
N SER A 71 -7.90 0.75 1.33
CA SER A 71 -8.82 0.88 2.46
C SER A 71 -8.52 -0.16 3.56
N VAL A 72 -8.20 -1.41 3.18
CA VAL A 72 -7.76 -2.43 4.13
C VAL A 72 -6.43 -2.04 4.76
N THR A 73 -5.47 -1.53 3.97
CA THR A 73 -4.18 -1.07 4.50
C THR A 73 -4.33 0.04 5.53
N LEU A 74 -5.28 0.97 5.38
CA LEU A 74 -5.59 1.95 6.42
C LEU A 74 -5.97 1.28 7.74
N LEU A 75 -6.84 0.27 7.71
CA LEU A 75 -7.24 -0.48 8.90
C LEU A 75 -6.05 -1.19 9.53
N VAL A 76 -5.20 -1.83 8.71
CA VAL A 76 -4.00 -2.52 9.19
C VAL A 76 -3.01 -1.54 9.83
N CYS A 77 -2.84 -0.34 9.28
CA CYS A 77 -1.98 0.69 9.86
C CYS A 77 -2.52 1.21 11.21
N ILE A 78 -3.83 1.37 11.35
CA ILE A 78 -4.45 1.73 12.63
C ILE A 78 -4.23 0.60 13.65
N MET A 79 -4.40 -0.66 13.23
CA MET A 79 -4.11 -1.82 14.08
C MET A 79 -2.64 -1.88 14.49
N LEU A 80 -1.69 -1.54 13.59
CA LEU A 80 -0.27 -1.41 13.92
C LEU A 80 -0.05 -0.39 15.04
N LEU A 81 -0.63 0.81 14.92
CA LEU A 81 -0.46 1.86 15.93
C LEU A 81 -1.00 1.43 17.30
N ILE A 82 -2.18 0.80 17.33
CA ILE A 82 -2.73 0.22 18.57
C ILE A 82 -1.80 -0.87 19.12
N SER A 83 -1.25 -1.71 18.26
CA SER A 83 -0.33 -2.79 18.66
C SER A 83 0.98 -2.23 19.24
N CYS A 84 1.48 -1.11 18.70
CA CYS A 84 2.65 -0.40 19.23
C CYS A 84 2.36 0.25 20.60
N MET A 85 1.12 0.66 20.86
CA MET A 85 0.72 1.18 22.17
C MET A 85 0.61 0.06 23.21
N LYS A 86 0.07 -1.10 22.80
CA LYS A 86 -0.14 -2.26 23.67
C LYS A 86 1.05 -3.23 23.74
N ASN A 87 2.12 -2.98 22.97
CA ASN A 87 3.29 -3.87 22.85
C ASN A 87 2.92 -5.30 22.39
N HIS A 88 1.95 -5.43 21.48
CA HIS A 88 1.50 -6.72 20.96
C HIS A 88 2.25 -7.12 19.67
N TYR A 89 3.21 -8.05 19.77
CA TYR A 89 4.05 -8.46 18.64
C TYR A 89 3.24 -9.00 17.44
N LYS A 90 2.17 -9.76 17.69
CA LYS A 90 1.32 -10.36 16.63
C LYS A 90 0.73 -9.32 15.68
N GLY A 91 0.38 -8.14 16.18
CA GLY A 91 -0.16 -7.06 15.36
C GLY A 91 0.92 -6.39 14.50
N VAL A 92 2.14 -6.25 15.02
CA VAL A 92 3.28 -5.75 14.26
C VAL A 92 3.67 -6.74 13.16
N LEU A 93 3.68 -8.04 13.46
CA LEU A 93 3.93 -9.10 12.48
C LEU A 93 2.88 -9.13 11.36
N ALA A 94 1.60 -9.01 11.71
CA ALA A 94 0.51 -8.95 10.73
C ALA A 94 0.68 -7.75 9.77
N TYR A 95 1.10 -6.59 10.29
CA TYR A 95 1.41 -5.42 9.45
C TYR A 95 2.58 -5.68 8.50
N ILE A 96 3.69 -6.27 8.97
CA ILE A 96 4.86 -6.56 8.13
C ILE A 96 4.47 -7.46 6.95
N ILE A 97 3.74 -8.55 7.23
CA ILE A 97 3.28 -9.49 6.20
C ILE A 97 2.33 -8.78 5.24
N TRP A 98 1.37 -8.02 5.76
CA TRP A 98 0.41 -7.28 4.94
C TRP A 98 1.09 -6.26 4.02
N GLN A 99 2.08 -5.51 4.52
CA GLN A 99 2.78 -4.49 3.74
C GLN A 99 3.45 -5.11 2.50
N ILE A 100 4.15 -6.23 2.67
CA ILE A 100 4.81 -6.94 1.56
C ILE A 100 3.77 -7.42 0.53
N LEU A 101 2.67 -8.01 1.01
CA LEU A 101 1.59 -8.46 0.13
C LEU A 101 0.92 -7.30 -0.62
N TYR A 102 0.74 -6.17 0.06
CA TYR A 102 0.17 -4.95 -0.50
C TYR A 102 1.02 -4.41 -1.65
N ASP A 103 2.34 -4.31 -1.48
CA ASP A 103 3.23 -3.84 -2.54
C ASP A 103 3.28 -4.77 -3.75
N ILE A 104 3.29 -6.10 -3.51
CA ILE A 104 3.21 -7.09 -4.59
C ILE A 104 1.89 -6.93 -5.35
N LEU A 105 0.76 -6.88 -4.63
CA LEU A 105 -0.56 -6.74 -5.23
C LEU A 105 -0.66 -5.49 -6.09
N ASN A 106 -0.19 -4.34 -5.59
CA ASN A 106 -0.25 -3.09 -6.34
C ASN A 106 0.69 -3.11 -7.56
N SER A 107 1.85 -3.75 -7.46
CA SER A 107 2.77 -3.91 -8.60
C SER A 107 2.14 -4.77 -9.71
N VAL A 108 1.48 -5.87 -9.32
CA VAL A 108 0.75 -6.73 -10.25
C VAL A 108 -0.42 -5.99 -10.89
N LEU A 109 -1.22 -5.26 -10.10
CA LEU A 109 -2.36 -4.49 -10.61
C LEU A 109 -1.92 -3.41 -11.60
N LEU A 110 -0.82 -2.71 -11.33
CA LEU A 110 -0.29 -1.69 -12.25
C LEU A 110 0.19 -2.32 -13.57
N GLY A 111 0.91 -3.45 -13.49
CA GLY A 111 1.35 -4.18 -14.69
C GLY A 111 0.19 -4.74 -15.53
N LEU A 112 -0.87 -5.24 -14.88
CA LEU A 112 -2.09 -5.69 -15.55
C LEU A 112 -2.86 -4.53 -16.19
N THR A 113 -2.94 -3.39 -15.49
CA THR A 113 -3.57 -2.16 -15.99
C THR A 113 -2.84 -1.64 -17.23
N GLU A 114 -1.50 -1.59 -17.20
CA GLU A 114 -0.69 -1.21 -18.37
C GLU A 114 -0.88 -2.16 -19.55
N SER A 115 -0.87 -3.46 -19.29
CA SER A 115 -1.03 -4.48 -20.33
C SER A 115 -2.42 -4.42 -20.99
N THR A 116 -3.45 -4.04 -20.23
CA THR A 116 -4.81 -3.87 -20.74
C THR A 116 -4.97 -2.54 -21.47
N LEU A 117 -4.41 -1.44 -20.96
CA LEU A 117 -4.48 -0.12 -21.60
C LEU A 117 -3.76 -0.08 -22.95
N LYS A 118 -2.62 -0.79 -23.10
CA LYS A 118 -1.93 -0.94 -24.38
C LYS A 118 -2.81 -1.54 -25.48
N LYS A 119 -3.82 -2.35 -25.13
CA LYS A 119 -4.77 -2.92 -26.11
C LYS A 119 -5.80 -1.90 -26.60
N VAL A 120 -6.03 -0.84 -25.84
CA VAL A 120 -6.98 0.26 -26.12
C VAL A 120 -6.24 1.50 -26.69
N ASP A 121 -4.96 1.38 -27.04
CA ASP A 121 -4.07 2.49 -27.45
C ASP A 121 -4.01 3.65 -26.43
N TYR A 122 -4.23 3.32 -25.15
CA TYR A 122 -4.09 4.23 -24.02
C TYR A 122 -2.82 3.89 -23.23
N TYR A 123 -2.21 4.90 -22.62
CA TYR A 123 -1.02 4.74 -21.80
C TYR A 123 -1.33 5.02 -20.34
N VAL A 124 -0.80 4.16 -19.46
CA VAL A 124 -0.73 4.43 -18.02
C VAL A 124 0.10 5.68 -17.81
N SER A 125 -0.36 6.54 -16.90
CA SER A 125 0.41 7.74 -16.53
C SER A 125 1.74 7.33 -15.90
N THR A 126 2.85 7.86 -16.40
CA THR A 126 4.19 7.64 -15.82
C THR A 126 4.24 7.98 -14.32
N ILE A 127 3.32 8.84 -13.87
CA ILE A 127 3.16 9.24 -12.47
C ILE A 127 2.78 8.05 -11.57
N GLU A 128 2.00 7.08 -12.06
CA GLU A 128 1.57 5.91 -11.27
C GLU A 128 2.75 4.98 -10.99
N TRP A 129 3.59 4.73 -12.00
CA TRP A 129 4.84 3.96 -11.85
C TRP A 129 5.85 4.64 -10.93
N ILE A 130 6.01 5.96 -11.07
CA ILE A 130 6.86 6.76 -10.19
C ILE A 130 6.34 6.69 -8.75
N GLY A 131 5.02 6.84 -8.56
CA GLY A 131 4.38 6.75 -7.24
C GLY A 131 4.60 5.39 -6.58
N LEU A 132 4.42 4.29 -7.32
CA LEU A 132 4.70 2.94 -6.85
C LEU A 132 6.17 2.76 -6.46
N GLY A 133 7.09 3.23 -7.32
CA GLY A 133 8.53 3.15 -7.06
C GLY A 133 8.95 3.89 -5.78
N PHE A 134 8.45 5.11 -5.58
CA PHE A 134 8.68 5.86 -4.36
C PHE A 134 8.11 5.16 -3.13
N ARG A 135 6.90 4.58 -3.24
CA ARG A 135 6.29 3.85 -2.12
C ARG A 135 7.15 2.66 -1.70
N ILE A 136 7.53 1.80 -2.64
CA ILE A 136 8.38 0.63 -2.36
C ILE A 136 9.71 1.07 -1.73
N ALA A 137 10.34 2.12 -2.25
CA ALA A 137 11.61 2.63 -1.69
C ALA A 137 11.45 3.09 -0.22
N MET A 138 10.37 3.81 0.09
CA MET A 138 10.08 4.25 1.45
C MET A 138 9.69 3.07 2.35
N ASP A 139 8.96 2.08 1.82
CA ASP A 139 8.58 0.89 2.58
C ASP A 139 9.81 0.05 2.93
N CYS A 140 10.76 -0.11 2.00
CA CYS A 140 12.06 -0.71 2.30
C CYS A 140 12.85 0.04 3.37
N PHE A 141 12.70 1.37 3.45
CA PHE A 141 13.32 2.17 4.51
C PHE A 141 12.63 1.97 5.88
N TRP A 142 11.30 1.87 5.91
CA TRP A 142 10.52 1.79 7.15
C TRP A 142 10.35 0.37 7.72
N LEU A 143 10.20 -0.65 6.87
CA LEU A 143 10.00 -2.05 7.25
C LEU A 143 11.04 -2.59 8.25
N PRO A 144 12.35 -2.28 8.13
CA PRO A 144 13.34 -2.72 9.10
C PRO A 144 13.05 -2.29 10.53
N TYR A 145 12.49 -1.09 10.76
CA TYR A 145 12.10 -0.65 12.10
C TYR A 145 10.99 -1.53 12.68
N ALA A 146 9.97 -1.84 11.87
CA ALA A 146 8.87 -2.72 12.27
C ALA A 146 9.37 -4.13 12.59
N ILE A 147 10.31 -4.66 11.79
CA ILE A 147 10.91 -5.98 12.02
C ILE A 147 11.69 -6.01 13.33
N VAL A 148 12.59 -5.05 13.56
CA VAL A 148 13.39 -4.99 14.79
C VAL A 148 12.48 -4.84 16.01
N PHE A 149 11.49 -3.95 15.94
CA PHE A 149 10.52 -3.78 17.02
C PHE A 149 9.70 -5.05 17.29
N CYS A 150 9.29 -5.77 16.24
CA CYS A 150 8.59 -7.04 16.38
C CYS A 150 9.46 -8.10 17.07
N MET A 151 10.74 -8.18 16.73
CA MET A 151 11.69 -9.11 17.35
C MET A 151 11.92 -8.77 18.83
N GLU A 152 12.08 -7.49 19.17
CA GLU A 152 12.19 -7.03 20.57
C GLU A 152 10.96 -7.44 21.38
N LEU A 153 9.75 -7.25 20.85
CA LEU A 153 8.52 -7.67 21.52
C LEU A 153 8.39 -9.19 21.65
N TYR A 154 8.82 -9.95 20.64
CA TYR A 154 8.80 -11.41 20.69
C TYR A 154 9.77 -11.97 21.73
N GLU A 155 10.96 -11.39 21.86
CA GLU A 155 11.92 -11.77 22.90
C GLU A 155 11.38 -11.46 24.31
N LEU A 156 10.68 -10.35 24.48
CA LEU A 156 10.06 -9.99 25.76
C LEU A 156 8.92 -10.97 26.14
N ASP A 157 8.11 -11.40 25.18
CA ASP A 157 7.01 -12.35 25.39
C ASP A 157 7.49 -13.78 25.67
N THR A 158 8.66 -14.16 25.14
CA THR A 158 9.24 -15.51 25.32
C THR A 158 10.14 -15.64 26.55
N LYS A 159 10.71 -14.53 27.06
CA LYS A 159 11.59 -14.51 28.24
C LYS A 159 10.91 -13.99 29.52
N GLY A 160 9.72 -13.40 29.42
CA GLY A 160 8.89 -12.96 30.55
C GLY A 160 7.91 -14.03 31.00
#